data_AF-A0A9Q1MA88-F1
#
_entry.id   AF-A0A9Q1MA88-F1
#
_cell.length_a   1.000
_cell.length_b   1.000
_cell.length_c   1.000
_cell.angle_alpha   90.00
_cell.angle_beta   90.00
_cell.angle_gamma   90.00
#
_symmetry.space_group_name_H-M   'P 1'
#
loop_
_entity.id
_entity.type
_entity.pdbx_description
1 polymer ?
#
loop_
_entity_poly.entity_id
_entity_poly.type
_entity_poly.pdbx_seq_one_letter_code
_entity_poly.pdbx_strand_id
1 'polypeptide(L)'
;MEGGTLFGLDQDPMTNFTNEQYFSDASTSCAPAFRVLKQLIQRCLTDAVTSGNIFADAMLQHLYRWLCRLHDPALHSMLHKVMQKMFALLVAELRKFGAAIVFASFSKIIIDTGRSDVSAAKAYCDSVIKAVQTRELFEWIELEPLQFWHSLLFMDQDHFILIVFEFMYVPWKYAQEQATHRESTSDGDLCTPSITAVLAETYDLKMAEDLKKKIRTYFTDKLLKIVCDPNLQMKVMNNSQKIQETSDANSQSYSHVQKGDPALEFIKHVCAVLALDQNMQHEVLIMRRNLLKLVHVREFAPEAEFRSLSVSYTLPNVICSYCNDCRDLDLCRDRPLISQEWRCAVPQCGQPYDREAMENALVQIVRQRERLYHLQDLVCLKCHQIKAAHLADHCTCAGSISYKEDVLDFRNKMQVFLNVAVNQKFQLLQECTS
;
A
#
# COMPACT_ATOMS: atom_id res chain seq x y z
N MET A 1 34.33 -1.40 -22.55
CA MET A 1 34.01 -0.03 -22.08
C MET A 1 32.53 -0.04 -21.77
N GLU A 2 32.23 0.16 -20.47
CA GLU A 2 30.95 0.58 -19.86
C GLU A 2 29.75 -0.37 -20.10
N GLY A 3 29.30 -1.17 -19.12
CA GLY A 3 28.86 -0.84 -17.76
C GLY A 3 27.33 -0.70 -17.81
N GLY A 4 26.47 -1.58 -17.26
CA GLY A 4 26.48 -2.17 -15.92
C GLY A 4 25.51 -1.37 -15.03
N THR A 5 24.22 -1.71 -15.04
CA THR A 5 23.23 -1.15 -14.08
C THR A 5 22.46 -2.24 -13.38
N LEU A 6 22.99 -2.52 -12.19
CA LEU A 6 22.35 -3.03 -10.99
C LEU A 6 21.19 -2.10 -10.59
N PHE A 7 20.03 -2.63 -10.25
CA PHE A 7 19.18 -2.26 -9.10
C PHE A 7 17.79 -2.94 -9.26
N GLY A 8 17.63 -4.03 -8.52
CA GLY A 8 16.34 -4.61 -8.22
C GLY A 8 15.61 -3.73 -7.21
N LEU A 9 14.37 -3.39 -7.55
CA LEU A 9 13.35 -2.97 -6.60
C LEU A 9 12.26 -4.03 -6.72
N ASP A 10 12.02 -4.73 -5.61
CA ASP A 10 10.93 -5.68 -5.46
C ASP A 10 9.62 -5.00 -5.86
N GLN A 11 9.07 -5.45 -6.98
CA GLN A 11 7.74 -5.07 -7.45
C GLN A 11 6.72 -5.82 -6.60
N ASP A 12 5.88 -5.08 -5.88
CA ASP A 12 4.65 -5.62 -5.28
C ASP A 12 3.85 -6.38 -6.36
N PRO A 13 3.57 -7.69 -6.22
CA PRO A 13 3.11 -8.53 -7.32
C PRO A 13 1.59 -8.46 -7.58
N MET A 14 0.88 -7.39 -7.20
CA MET A 14 -0.59 -7.37 -7.22
C MET A 14 -1.26 -6.26 -8.05
N THR A 15 -0.52 -5.49 -8.84
CA THR A 15 -1.12 -4.47 -9.73
C THR A 15 -0.82 -4.60 -11.22
N ASN A 16 -0.05 -5.59 -11.65
CA ASN A 16 0.21 -5.86 -13.07
C ASN A 16 -0.24 -7.26 -13.48
N PHE A 17 -1.55 -7.50 -13.51
CA PHE A 17 -2.06 -8.62 -14.29
C PHE A 17 -1.93 -8.29 -15.77
N THR A 18 -0.97 -8.96 -16.42
CA THR A 18 -0.72 -8.96 -17.86
C THR A 18 -2.00 -9.18 -18.63
N ASN A 19 -2.57 -8.09 -19.11
CA ASN A 19 -3.77 -8.03 -19.95
C ASN A 19 -3.42 -7.24 -21.22
N GLU A 20 -2.21 -7.41 -21.75
CA GLU A 20 -1.72 -6.61 -22.89
C GLU A 20 -2.05 -7.25 -24.25
N GLN A 21 -2.05 -8.58 -24.36
CA GLN A 21 -2.21 -9.25 -25.67
C GLN A 21 -3.68 -9.48 -26.10
N TYR A 22 -4.57 -9.92 -25.22
CA TYR A 22 -6.00 -10.10 -25.57
C TYR A 22 -6.81 -8.80 -25.65
N PHE A 23 -6.22 -7.68 -25.19
CA PHE A 23 -6.90 -6.40 -24.97
C PHE A 23 -6.53 -5.33 -25.99
N SER A 24 -5.46 -5.55 -26.78
CA SER A 24 -5.04 -4.64 -27.84
C SER A 24 -6.12 -4.55 -28.94
N ASP A 25 -6.72 -5.68 -29.32
CA ASP A 25 -7.75 -5.74 -30.36
C ASP A 25 -9.07 -5.07 -29.94
N ALA A 26 -9.51 -5.27 -28.69
CA ALA A 26 -10.71 -4.61 -28.16
C ALA A 26 -10.54 -3.09 -28.03
N SER A 27 -9.32 -2.62 -27.71
CA SER A 27 -9.02 -1.19 -27.59
C SER A 27 -9.09 -0.45 -28.93
N THR A 28 -8.80 -1.14 -30.04
CA THR A 28 -8.91 -0.59 -31.40
C THR A 28 -10.37 -0.46 -31.84
N SER A 29 -11.22 -1.43 -31.47
CA SER A 29 -12.65 -1.43 -31.82
C SER A 29 -13.46 -0.32 -31.14
N CYS A 30 -13.07 0.11 -29.94
CA CYS A 30 -13.79 1.13 -29.17
C CYS A 30 -13.31 2.58 -29.45
N ALA A 31 -12.25 2.75 -30.24
CA ALA A 31 -11.67 4.07 -30.54
C ALA A 31 -12.67 5.09 -31.16
N PRO A 32 -13.62 4.70 -32.04
CA PRO A 32 -14.64 5.62 -32.54
C PRO A 32 -15.60 6.09 -31.43
N ALA A 33 -16.06 5.18 -30.57
CA ALA A 33 -16.94 5.51 -29.45
C ALA A 33 -16.23 6.44 -28.45
N PHE A 34 -14.95 6.16 -28.14
CA PHE A 34 -14.15 7.03 -27.29
C PHE A 34 -13.93 8.43 -27.90
N ARG A 35 -13.83 8.54 -29.22
CA ARG A 35 -13.75 9.83 -29.93
C ARG A 35 -15.05 10.63 -29.79
N VAL A 36 -16.20 10.00 -29.94
CA VAL A 36 -17.51 10.64 -29.75
C VAL A 36 -17.67 11.09 -28.29
N LEU A 37 -17.28 10.25 -27.34
CA LEU A 37 -17.28 10.59 -25.92
C LEU A 37 -16.40 11.82 -25.64
N LYS A 38 -15.19 11.87 -26.19
CA LYS A 38 -14.31 13.04 -26.07
C LYS A 38 -14.97 14.31 -26.62
N GLN A 39 -15.60 14.23 -27.79
CA GLN A 39 -16.29 15.38 -28.39
C GLN A 39 -17.47 15.86 -27.53
N LEU A 40 -18.23 14.92 -26.94
CA LEU A 40 -19.33 15.24 -26.03
C LEU A 40 -18.81 15.94 -24.77
N ILE A 41 -17.75 15.44 -24.16
CA ILE A 41 -17.10 16.07 -23.00
C ILE A 41 -16.63 17.47 -23.34
N GLN A 42 -15.94 17.65 -24.47
CA GLN A 42 -15.45 18.95 -24.91
C GLN A 42 -16.60 19.95 -25.08
N ARG A 43 -17.71 19.53 -25.68
CA ARG A 43 -18.89 20.38 -25.84
C ARG A 43 -19.54 20.74 -24.50
N CYS A 44 -19.74 19.76 -23.62
CA CYS A 44 -20.27 20.01 -22.28
C CYS A 44 -19.36 20.95 -21.49
N LEU A 45 -18.04 20.82 -21.61
CA LEU A 45 -17.07 21.70 -20.95
C LEU A 45 -17.17 23.14 -21.49
N THR A 46 -17.23 23.31 -22.81
CA THR A 46 -17.41 24.64 -23.43
C THR A 46 -18.73 25.27 -23.00
N ASP A 47 -19.81 24.50 -22.99
CA ASP A 47 -21.13 24.97 -22.57
C ASP A 47 -21.15 25.33 -21.08
N ALA A 48 -20.53 24.53 -20.20
CA ALA A 48 -20.44 24.83 -18.77
C ALA A 48 -19.65 26.12 -18.50
N VAL A 49 -18.47 26.28 -19.10
CA VAL A 49 -17.58 27.44 -18.88
C VAL A 49 -18.12 28.72 -19.55
N THR A 50 -18.65 28.62 -20.77
CA THR A 50 -19.03 29.79 -21.57
C THR A 50 -20.46 30.24 -21.30
N SER A 51 -21.39 29.29 -21.17
CA SER A 51 -22.82 29.58 -21.02
C SER A 51 -23.32 29.45 -19.58
N GLY A 52 -22.47 28.99 -18.65
CA GLY A 52 -22.86 28.78 -17.24
C GLY A 52 -23.93 27.70 -17.09
N ASN A 53 -23.99 26.73 -18.01
CA ASN A 53 -25.05 25.74 -18.04
C ASN A 53 -24.90 24.72 -16.91
N ILE A 54 -25.77 24.83 -15.90
CA ILE A 54 -25.81 23.94 -14.73
C ILE A 54 -26.02 22.46 -15.08
N PHE A 55 -26.70 22.18 -16.19
CA PHE A 55 -26.95 20.80 -16.62
C PHE A 55 -25.69 20.21 -17.24
N ALA A 56 -24.93 20.99 -18.01
CA ALA A 56 -23.66 20.54 -18.57
C ALA A 56 -22.64 20.28 -17.47
N ASP A 57 -22.59 21.13 -16.44
CA ASP A 57 -21.75 20.93 -15.26
C ASP A 57 -22.15 19.65 -14.48
N ALA A 58 -23.43 19.46 -14.21
CA ALA A 58 -23.93 18.24 -13.57
C ALA A 58 -23.61 16.98 -14.39
N MET A 59 -23.73 17.04 -15.72
CA MET A 59 -23.35 15.92 -16.60
C MET A 59 -21.86 15.58 -16.49
N LEU A 60 -20.98 16.58 -16.41
CA LEU A 60 -19.54 16.37 -16.25
C LEU A 60 -19.20 15.75 -14.89
N GLN A 61 -19.85 16.20 -13.81
CA GLN A 61 -19.65 15.67 -12.46
C GLN A 61 -20.05 14.19 -12.34
N HIS A 62 -21.11 13.76 -13.03
CA HIS A 62 -21.56 12.36 -13.00
C HIS A 62 -20.98 11.47 -14.11
N LEU A 63 -20.21 12.03 -15.03
CA LEU A 63 -19.71 11.34 -16.21
C LEU A 63 -18.92 10.08 -15.85
N TYR A 64 -17.99 10.16 -14.90
CA TYR A 64 -17.17 9.01 -14.51
C TYR A 64 -18.05 7.88 -13.95
N ARG A 65 -19.00 8.23 -13.08
CA ARG A 65 -19.99 7.26 -12.55
C ARG A 65 -20.82 6.63 -13.64
N TRP A 66 -21.21 7.38 -14.67
CA TRP A 66 -21.92 6.81 -15.82
C TRP A 66 -21.04 5.86 -16.62
N LEU A 67 -19.78 6.22 -16.87
CA LEU A 67 -18.83 5.37 -17.59
C LEU A 67 -18.54 4.07 -16.85
N CYS A 68 -18.47 4.08 -15.52
CA CYS A 68 -18.34 2.87 -14.72
C CYS A 68 -19.62 1.99 -14.72
N ARG A 69 -20.80 2.55 -15.02
CA ARG A 69 -22.07 1.83 -15.08
C ARG A 69 -22.50 1.44 -16.50
N LEU A 70 -21.96 2.11 -17.52
CA LEU A 70 -22.09 1.71 -18.91
C LEU A 70 -21.33 0.39 -19.07
N HIS A 71 -22.05 -0.69 -19.32
CA HIS A 71 -21.54 -2.07 -19.35
C HIS A 71 -20.61 -2.37 -20.54
N ASP A 72 -19.86 -1.38 -21.04
CA ASP A 72 -18.79 -1.60 -22.01
C ASP A 72 -17.43 -1.67 -21.29
N PRO A 73 -16.92 -2.89 -21.00
CA PRO A 73 -15.64 -3.06 -20.33
C PRO A 73 -14.46 -2.54 -21.16
N ALA A 74 -14.59 -2.44 -22.50
CA ALA A 74 -13.52 -1.93 -23.35
C ALA A 74 -13.38 -0.41 -23.22
N LEU A 75 -14.50 0.32 -23.18
CA LEU A 75 -14.50 1.77 -22.97
C LEU A 75 -13.97 2.13 -21.58
N HIS A 76 -14.43 1.43 -20.55
CA HIS A 76 -13.94 1.61 -19.17
C HIS A 76 -12.44 1.30 -19.07
N SER A 77 -11.97 0.21 -19.68
CA SER A 77 -10.54 -0.13 -19.69
C SER A 77 -9.70 0.92 -20.42
N MET A 78 -10.18 1.45 -21.56
CA MET A 78 -9.49 2.52 -22.28
C MET A 78 -9.38 3.78 -21.41
N LEU A 79 -10.48 4.20 -20.77
CA LEU A 79 -10.48 5.34 -19.86
C LEU A 79 -9.49 5.12 -18.71
N HIS A 80 -9.55 3.96 -18.05
CA HIS A 80 -8.66 3.62 -16.95
C HIS A 80 -7.18 3.60 -17.38
N LYS A 81 -6.87 3.11 -18.58
CA LYS A 81 -5.50 3.19 -19.15
C LYS A 81 -5.04 4.62 -19.36
N VAL A 82 -5.93 5.50 -19.84
CA VAL A 82 -5.62 6.94 -19.98
C VAL A 82 -5.40 7.57 -18.60
N MET A 83 -6.23 7.25 -17.61
CA MET A 83 -6.06 7.72 -16.22
C MET A 83 -4.73 7.24 -15.62
N GLN A 84 -4.37 5.95 -15.78
CA GLN A 84 -3.08 5.41 -15.34
C GLN A 84 -1.90 6.14 -15.99
N LYS A 85 -1.98 6.42 -17.29
CA LYS A 85 -0.95 7.19 -18.01
C LYS A 85 -0.83 8.62 -17.47
N MET A 86 -1.96 9.32 -17.29
CA MET A 86 -1.98 10.68 -16.73
C MET A 86 -1.42 10.71 -15.30
N PHE A 87 -1.79 9.74 -14.47
CA PHE A 87 -1.29 9.60 -13.12
C PHE A 87 0.20 9.29 -13.07
N ALA A 88 0.69 8.39 -13.93
CA ALA A 88 2.12 8.09 -14.04
C ALA A 88 2.93 9.34 -14.47
N LEU A 89 2.38 10.14 -15.39
CA LEU A 89 2.99 11.42 -15.78
C LEU A 89 3.01 12.44 -14.62
N LEU A 90 1.93 12.52 -13.84
CA LEU A 90 1.86 13.38 -12.65
C LEU A 90 2.91 12.97 -11.60
N VAL A 91 2.97 11.68 -11.26
CA VAL A 91 3.94 11.09 -10.34
C VAL A 91 5.38 11.34 -10.83
N ALA A 92 5.64 11.16 -12.12
CA ALA A 92 6.95 11.44 -12.71
C ALA A 92 7.31 12.94 -12.60
N GLU A 93 6.32 13.82 -12.73
CA GLU A 93 6.53 15.25 -12.62
C GLU A 93 6.82 15.68 -11.17
N LEU A 94 6.10 15.15 -10.20
CA LEU A 94 6.39 15.36 -8.77
C LEU A 94 7.82 14.92 -8.41
N ARG A 95 8.28 13.79 -8.95
CA ARG A 95 9.66 13.32 -8.76
C ARG A 95 10.71 14.27 -9.35
N LYS A 96 10.43 14.94 -10.48
CA LYS A 96 11.36 15.94 -11.05
C LYS A 96 11.54 17.15 -10.16
N PHE A 97 10.53 17.51 -9.38
CA PHE A 97 10.62 18.58 -8.37
C PHE A 97 11.30 18.13 -7.06
N GLY A 98 11.87 16.92 -7.03
CA GLY A 98 12.61 16.39 -5.88
C GLY A 98 11.73 15.77 -4.80
N ALA A 99 10.44 15.54 -5.06
CA ALA A 99 9.55 14.87 -4.11
C ALA A 99 9.76 13.35 -4.18
N ALA A 100 10.14 12.74 -3.05
CA ALA A 100 10.17 11.28 -2.94
C ALA A 100 8.74 10.78 -2.67
N ILE A 101 8.26 9.82 -3.48
CA ILE A 101 6.88 9.35 -3.39
C ILE A 101 6.84 8.11 -2.51
N VAL A 102 6.21 8.22 -1.35
CA VAL A 102 6.06 7.14 -0.36
C VAL A 102 4.85 6.27 -0.70
N PHE A 103 3.74 6.90 -1.06
CA PHE A 103 2.51 6.22 -1.44
C PHE A 103 1.77 7.02 -2.50
N ALA A 104 1.15 6.35 -3.46
CA ALA A 104 0.37 7.01 -4.49
C ALA A 104 -0.79 6.11 -4.95
N SER A 105 -2.01 6.64 -4.84
CA SER A 105 -3.23 6.15 -5.47
C SER A 105 -3.89 7.28 -6.26
N PHE A 106 -4.92 6.99 -7.05
CA PHE A 106 -5.65 8.03 -7.81
C PHE A 106 -6.28 9.11 -6.92
N SER A 107 -6.55 8.80 -5.65
CA SER A 107 -7.20 9.70 -4.69
C SER A 107 -6.24 10.30 -3.65
N LYS A 108 -5.04 9.74 -3.49
CA LYS A 108 -4.12 10.14 -2.41
C LYS A 108 -2.67 9.98 -2.83
N ILE A 109 -1.89 11.04 -2.67
CA ILE A 109 -0.43 11.01 -2.85
C ILE A 109 0.22 11.43 -1.55
N ILE A 110 1.16 10.62 -1.06
CA ILE A 110 2.01 10.93 0.09
C ILE A 110 3.42 11.13 -0.44
N ILE A 111 3.92 12.35 -0.25
CA ILE A 111 5.28 12.73 -0.60
C ILE A 111 6.11 12.94 0.66
N ASP A 112 7.36 12.50 0.60
CA ASP A 112 8.41 12.94 1.49
C ASP A 112 9.06 14.20 0.89
N THR A 113 9.06 15.27 1.67
CA THR A 113 9.58 16.58 1.28
C THR A 113 11.06 16.75 1.62
N GLY A 114 11.64 15.85 2.44
CA GLY A 114 13.01 15.96 2.92
C GLY A 114 13.30 17.22 3.75
N ARG A 115 12.26 17.91 4.25
CA ARG A 115 12.38 19.12 5.08
C ARG A 115 12.20 18.78 6.55
N SER A 116 13.04 19.38 7.40
CA SER A 116 12.99 19.23 8.86
C SER A 116 11.81 19.99 9.50
N ASP A 117 11.39 21.10 8.89
CA ASP A 117 10.36 22.00 9.44
C ASP A 117 9.05 21.92 8.64
N VAL A 118 7.91 21.90 9.34
CA VAL A 118 6.58 21.86 8.72
C VAL A 118 6.27 23.12 7.92
N SER A 119 6.77 24.28 8.33
CA SER A 119 6.61 25.54 7.57
C SER A 119 7.34 25.49 6.24
N ALA A 120 8.56 24.95 6.22
CA ALA A 120 9.34 24.73 5.00
C ALA A 120 8.71 23.65 4.11
N ALA A 121 8.17 22.59 4.70
CA ALA A 121 7.43 21.55 3.98
C ALA A 121 6.17 22.12 3.31
N LYS A 122 5.42 22.97 4.01
CA LYS A 122 4.24 23.66 3.44
C LYS A 122 4.61 24.57 2.28
N ALA A 123 5.64 25.41 2.44
CA ALA A 123 6.12 26.28 1.37
C ALA A 123 6.60 25.49 0.15
N TYR A 124 7.26 24.35 0.37
CA TYR A 124 7.66 23.42 -0.70
C TYR A 124 6.42 22.83 -1.40
N CYS A 125 5.43 22.31 -0.66
CA CYS A 125 4.20 21.78 -1.23
C CYS A 125 3.45 22.83 -2.07
N ASP A 126 3.28 24.05 -1.56
CA ASP A 126 2.63 25.15 -2.28
C ASP A 126 3.38 25.48 -3.57
N SER A 127 4.72 25.42 -3.57
CA SER A 127 5.54 25.64 -4.76
C SER A 127 5.38 24.52 -5.78
N VAL A 128 5.35 23.26 -5.33
CA VAL A 128 5.15 22.09 -6.20
C VAL A 128 3.76 22.11 -6.82
N ILE A 129 2.71 22.39 -6.04
CA ILE A 129 1.33 22.47 -6.53
C ILE A 129 1.22 23.54 -7.61
N LYS A 130 1.76 24.75 -7.36
CA LYS A 130 1.81 25.82 -8.37
C LYS A 130 2.56 25.39 -9.63
N ALA A 131 3.70 24.73 -9.49
CA ALA A 131 4.50 24.27 -10.62
C ALA A 131 3.85 23.14 -11.43
N VAL A 132 3.02 22.31 -10.80
CA VAL A 132 2.20 21.30 -11.51
C VAL A 132 1.07 21.98 -12.27
N GLN A 133 0.40 22.97 -11.66
CA GLN A 133 -0.71 23.71 -12.28
C GLN A 133 -0.30 24.60 -13.46
N THR A 134 0.97 25.01 -13.59
CA THR A 134 1.44 25.76 -14.76
C THR A 134 1.48 24.92 -16.05
N ARG A 135 1.39 23.59 -15.95
CA ARG A 135 1.38 22.71 -17.12
C ARG A 135 -0.04 22.51 -17.62
N GLU A 136 -0.27 22.79 -18.90
CA GLU A 136 -1.57 22.60 -19.58
C GLU A 136 -2.16 21.19 -19.39
N LEU A 137 -1.31 20.16 -19.29
CA LEU A 137 -1.74 18.77 -19.08
C LEU A 137 -2.40 18.53 -17.70
N PHE A 138 -2.09 19.36 -16.70
CA PHE A 138 -2.56 19.21 -15.33
C PHE A 138 -3.40 20.40 -14.85
N GLU A 139 -3.76 21.31 -15.75
CA GLU A 139 -4.56 22.51 -15.46
C GLU A 139 -5.86 22.19 -14.73
N TRP A 140 -6.50 21.07 -15.09
CA TRP A 140 -7.78 20.62 -14.53
C TRP A 140 -7.62 19.69 -13.32
N ILE A 141 -6.39 19.45 -12.87
CA ILE A 141 -6.12 18.63 -11.68
C ILE A 141 -5.97 19.56 -10.48
N GLU A 142 -6.91 19.45 -9.55
CA GLU A 142 -6.84 20.13 -8.26
C GLU A 142 -6.11 19.24 -7.25
N LEU A 143 -5.05 19.78 -6.64
CA LEU A 143 -4.28 19.12 -5.60
C LEU A 143 -4.39 19.92 -4.32
N GLU A 144 -5.06 19.37 -3.32
CA GLU A 144 -5.22 20.00 -2.01
C GLU A 144 -4.34 19.31 -0.95
N PRO A 145 -3.48 20.06 -0.23
CA PRO A 145 -2.72 19.51 0.88
C PRO A 145 -3.62 19.31 2.11
N LEU A 146 -3.89 18.05 2.47
CA LEU A 146 -4.78 17.71 3.58
C LEU A 146 -4.08 17.65 4.94
N GLN A 147 -2.91 16.99 5.02
CA GLN A 147 -2.23 16.70 6.29
C GLN A 147 -0.71 16.82 6.12
N PHE A 148 -0.05 17.34 7.16
CA PHE A 148 1.40 17.44 7.27
C PHE A 148 1.86 16.67 8.51
N TRP A 149 2.90 15.86 8.35
CA TRP A 149 3.47 15.05 9.42
C TRP A 149 4.95 15.41 9.62
N HIS A 150 5.40 15.50 10.87
CA HIS A 150 6.83 15.56 11.19
C HIS A 150 7.50 14.19 11.01
N SER A 151 6.74 13.12 11.21
CA SER A 151 7.15 11.73 11.03
C SER A 151 5.90 10.91 10.75
N LEU A 152 5.91 10.10 9.69
CA LEU A 152 4.78 9.26 9.31
C LEU A 152 5.19 7.80 9.45
N LEU A 153 4.51 7.07 10.34
CA LEU A 153 4.63 5.63 10.46
C LEU A 153 3.39 4.95 9.92
N PHE A 154 3.57 3.92 9.09
CA PHE A 154 2.47 3.18 8.50
C PHE A 154 2.41 1.77 9.10
N MET A 155 1.69 1.53 10.21
CA MET A 155 1.14 0.24 10.67
C MET A 155 0.24 0.39 11.92
N ASP A 156 -0.80 -0.43 12.02
CA ASP A 156 -1.78 -0.46 13.13
C ASP A 156 -1.53 -1.60 14.15
N GLN A 157 -0.65 -1.35 15.14
CA GLN A 157 -0.64 -2.04 16.45
C GLN A 157 0.00 -1.12 17.50
N ASP A 158 -0.67 -0.85 18.63
CA ASP A 158 -0.22 0.17 19.61
C ASP A 158 1.22 -0.04 20.11
N HIS A 159 1.64 -1.29 20.38
CA HIS A 159 3.01 -1.61 20.81
C HIS A 159 4.05 -1.41 19.70
N PHE A 160 3.68 -1.75 18.46
CA PHE A 160 4.52 -1.51 17.30
C PHE A 160 4.70 0.00 17.07
N ILE A 161 3.59 0.74 17.06
CA ILE A 161 3.58 2.20 16.92
C ILE A 161 4.45 2.83 18.00
N LEU A 162 4.30 2.43 19.26
CA LEU A 162 5.10 2.97 20.37
C LEU A 162 6.61 2.72 20.20
N ILE A 163 7.01 1.49 19.82
CA ILE A 163 8.42 1.15 19.68
C ILE A 163 9.06 1.90 18.52
N VAL A 164 8.36 1.96 17.38
CA VAL A 164 8.91 2.69 16.23
C VAL A 164 8.84 4.20 16.44
N PHE A 165 7.80 4.72 17.10
CA PHE A 165 7.73 6.11 17.52
C PHE A 165 8.92 6.47 18.42
N GLU A 166 9.22 5.67 19.44
CA GLU A 166 10.38 5.89 20.29
C GLU A 166 11.69 5.78 19.51
N PHE A 167 11.79 4.85 18.56
CA PHE A 167 12.97 4.73 17.70
C PHE A 167 13.23 5.97 16.85
N MET A 168 12.18 6.65 16.38
CA MET A 168 12.31 7.92 15.63
C MET A 168 12.49 9.12 16.57
N TYR A 169 11.74 9.18 17.67
CA TYR A 169 11.72 10.30 18.60
C TYR A 169 13.02 10.43 19.40
N VAL A 170 13.64 9.32 19.78
CA VAL A 170 14.82 9.33 20.65
C VAL A 170 16.04 9.97 19.97
N PRO A 171 16.39 9.65 18.71
CA PRO A 171 17.39 10.40 17.95
C PRO A 171 17.02 11.87 17.80
N TRP A 172 15.76 12.17 17.44
CA TRP A 172 15.30 13.53 17.24
C TRP A 172 15.43 14.40 18.51
N LYS A 173 15.00 13.88 19.66
CA LYS A 173 15.11 14.55 20.97
C LYS A 173 16.57 14.75 21.37
N TYR A 174 17.42 13.74 21.19
CA TYR A 174 18.85 13.87 21.45
C TYR A 174 19.49 14.94 20.57
N ALA A 175 19.06 15.05 19.31
CA ALA A 175 19.53 16.08 18.41
C ALA A 175 19.15 17.49 18.89
N GLN A 176 17.91 17.63 19.36
CA GLN A 176 17.39 18.88 19.89
C GLN A 176 18.10 19.31 21.19
N GLU A 177 18.35 18.38 22.11
CA GLU A 177 19.07 18.62 23.37
C GLU A 177 20.55 19.00 23.14
N GLN A 178 21.18 18.49 22.07
CA GLN A 178 22.53 18.93 21.71
C GLN A 178 22.57 20.29 21.01
N ALA A 179 21.55 20.62 20.21
CA ALA A 179 21.43 21.95 19.62
C ALA A 179 21.30 23.03 20.70
N THR A 180 20.47 22.80 21.73
CA THR A 180 20.31 23.73 22.85
C THR A 180 21.57 23.82 23.73
N HIS A 181 22.27 22.69 23.94
CA HIS A 181 23.56 22.71 24.65
C HIS A 181 24.64 23.49 23.89
N ARG A 182 24.69 23.42 22.56
CA ARG A 182 25.62 24.20 21.72
C ARG A 182 25.36 25.70 21.81
N GLU A 183 24.10 26.11 21.85
CA GLU A 183 23.71 27.52 22.06
C GLU A 183 24.13 28.04 23.44
N SER A 184 24.10 27.19 24.48
CA SER A 184 24.49 27.57 25.85
C SER A 184 26.00 27.69 26.10
N THR A 185 26.84 27.08 25.25
CA THR A 185 28.31 27.14 25.35
C THR A 185 28.96 28.23 24.48
N SER A 186 28.18 28.98 23.70
CA SER A 186 28.69 30.09 22.91
C SER A 186 28.76 31.35 23.74
N ASP A 187 29.94 31.65 24.28
CA ASP A 187 30.26 32.94 24.84
C ASP A 187 30.19 34.02 23.75
N GLY A 188 29.11 34.81 23.75
CA GLY A 188 29.12 36.20 23.31
C GLY A 188 29.46 36.57 21.85
N ASP A 189 29.33 35.69 20.84
CA ASP A 189 29.51 36.09 19.44
C ASP A 189 28.26 35.85 18.57
N LEU A 190 27.78 36.90 17.90
CA LEU A 190 26.47 37.00 17.22
C LEU A 190 26.41 36.35 15.83
N CYS A 191 27.33 35.44 15.51
CA CYS A 191 27.34 34.75 14.22
C CYS A 191 27.06 33.26 14.42
N THR A 192 25.93 32.80 13.87
CA THR A 192 25.60 31.37 13.78
C THR A 192 26.78 30.62 13.15
N PRO A 193 27.49 29.74 13.87
CA PRO A 193 28.65 29.07 13.30
C PRO A 193 28.16 28.14 12.19
N SER A 194 28.68 28.34 10.97
CA SER A 194 28.43 27.43 9.86
C SER A 194 28.95 26.04 10.24
N ILE A 195 28.05 25.05 10.32
CA ILE A 195 28.45 23.67 10.60
C ILE A 195 29.36 23.22 9.45
N THR A 196 30.64 23.01 9.72
CA THR A 196 31.54 22.42 8.72
C THR A 196 31.09 20.99 8.45
N ALA A 197 31.19 20.52 7.20
CA ALA A 197 30.78 19.17 6.81
C ALA A 197 31.39 18.08 7.73
N VAL A 198 32.63 18.30 8.18
CA VAL A 198 33.33 17.42 9.12
C VAL A 198 32.64 17.37 10.49
N LEU A 199 32.17 18.49 11.02
CA LEU A 199 31.44 18.52 12.30
C LEU A 199 30.05 17.88 12.19
N ALA A 200 29.39 17.99 11.03
CA ALA A 200 28.14 17.29 10.74
C ALA A 200 28.35 15.77 10.70
N GLU A 201 29.37 15.29 9.96
CA GLU A 201 29.72 13.86 9.90
C GLU A 201 30.10 13.31 11.28
N THR A 202 30.89 14.05 12.07
CA THR A 202 31.28 13.62 13.42
C THR A 202 30.07 13.55 14.37
N TYR A 203 29.07 14.40 14.14
CA TYR A 203 27.84 14.44 14.92
C TYR A 203 26.91 13.27 14.56
N ASP A 204 26.72 13.01 13.27
CA ASP A 204 25.92 11.89 12.77
C ASP A 204 26.49 10.56 13.27
N LEU A 205 27.83 10.42 13.31
CA LEU A 205 28.50 9.26 13.88
C LEU A 205 28.22 9.10 15.39
N LYS A 206 28.23 10.20 16.17
CA LYS A 206 27.91 10.15 17.61
C LYS A 206 26.45 9.83 17.87
N MET A 207 25.54 10.38 17.07
CA MET A 207 24.11 10.05 17.14
C MET A 207 23.84 8.59 16.80
N ALA A 208 24.48 8.08 15.74
CA ALA A 208 24.40 6.68 15.35
C ALA A 208 24.92 5.77 16.47
N GLU A 209 26.02 6.12 17.13
CA GLU A 209 26.58 5.30 18.21
C GLU A 209 25.69 5.30 19.48
N ASP A 210 25.08 6.43 19.83
CA ASP A 210 24.08 6.48 20.92
C ASP A 210 22.84 5.64 20.59
N LEU A 211 22.36 5.71 19.34
CA LEU A 211 21.23 4.90 18.89
C LEU A 211 21.56 3.40 18.93
N LYS A 212 22.74 2.98 18.45
CA LYS A 212 23.23 1.59 18.58
C LYS A 212 23.24 1.13 20.03
N LYS A 213 23.75 1.95 20.95
CA LYS A 213 23.75 1.65 22.39
C LYS A 213 22.33 1.47 22.92
N LYS A 214 21.39 2.32 22.52
CA LYS A 214 19.98 2.21 22.90
C LYS A 214 19.29 1.00 22.29
N ILE A 215 19.64 0.60 21.06
CA ILE A 215 19.16 -0.66 20.47
C ILE A 215 19.61 -1.84 21.32
N ARG A 216 20.91 -1.91 21.64
CA ARG A 216 21.51 -3.00 22.44
C ARG A 216 20.92 -3.15 23.84
N THR A 217 20.53 -2.04 24.45
CA THR A 217 20.08 -1.99 25.85
C THR A 217 18.58 -1.77 25.91
N TYR A 218 18.13 -0.53 25.81
CA TYR A 218 16.74 -0.11 25.98
C TYR A 218 15.75 -0.86 25.07
N PHE A 219 15.96 -0.86 23.75
CA PHE A 219 15.02 -1.50 22.82
C PHE A 219 15.06 -3.02 22.92
N THR A 220 16.25 -3.62 23.05
CA THR A 220 16.38 -5.06 23.27
C THR A 220 15.65 -5.46 24.55
N ASP A 221 15.93 -4.84 25.69
CA ASP A 221 15.27 -5.16 26.97
C ASP A 221 13.76 -4.93 26.92
N LYS A 222 13.31 -3.87 26.27
CA LYS A 222 11.88 -3.56 26.11
C LYS A 222 11.19 -4.58 25.23
N LEU A 223 11.78 -4.95 24.09
CA LEU A 223 11.24 -5.98 23.20
C LEU A 223 11.24 -7.36 23.85
N LEU A 224 12.28 -7.71 24.61
CA LEU A 224 12.33 -8.94 25.40
C LEU A 224 11.19 -8.96 26.43
N LYS A 225 10.94 -7.85 27.15
CA LYS A 225 9.82 -7.74 28.11
C LYS A 225 8.45 -7.87 27.43
N ILE A 226 8.28 -7.24 26.27
CA ILE A 226 7.03 -7.27 25.50
C ILE A 226 6.77 -8.68 24.96
N VAL A 227 7.77 -9.32 24.35
CA VAL A 227 7.67 -10.69 23.83
C VAL A 227 7.41 -11.72 24.93
N CYS A 228 7.93 -11.48 26.15
CA CYS A 228 7.68 -12.31 27.33
C CYS A 228 6.38 -11.96 28.07
N ASP A 229 5.63 -10.92 27.67
CA ASP A 229 4.39 -10.53 28.35
C ASP A 229 3.27 -11.54 28.03
N PRO A 230 2.65 -12.18 29.06
CA PRO A 230 1.54 -13.10 28.88
C PRO A 230 0.35 -12.49 28.12
N ASN A 231 0.16 -11.17 28.14
CA ASN A 231 -0.96 -10.49 27.48
C ASN A 231 -0.85 -10.46 25.95
N LEU A 232 0.35 -10.58 25.39
CA LEU A 232 0.56 -10.76 23.94
C LEU A 232 0.19 -12.18 23.48
N GLN A 233 0.32 -13.17 24.36
CA GLN A 233 -0.16 -14.54 24.12
C GLN A 233 -1.67 -14.69 24.39
N MET A 234 -2.22 -13.97 25.37
CA MET A 234 -3.61 -14.09 25.84
C MET A 234 -4.65 -13.30 25.03
N LYS A 235 -4.29 -12.20 24.34
CA LYS A 235 -5.27 -11.42 23.53
C LYS A 235 -5.82 -12.22 22.33
N VAL A 236 -5.14 -13.28 21.91
CA VAL A 236 -5.64 -14.24 20.91
C VAL A 236 -6.59 -15.28 21.53
N MET A 237 -6.40 -15.63 22.80
CA MET A 237 -7.28 -16.56 23.54
C MET A 237 -8.59 -15.91 24.01
N ASN A 238 -8.58 -14.64 24.44
CA ASN A 238 -9.80 -13.97 24.88
C ASN A 238 -10.76 -13.59 23.72
N ASN A 239 -10.27 -13.46 22.48
CA ASN A 239 -11.14 -13.39 21.30
C ASN A 239 -11.64 -14.77 20.83
N SER A 240 -11.01 -15.86 21.28
CA SER A 240 -11.46 -17.23 20.99
C SER A 240 -12.53 -17.69 21.98
N GLN A 241 -12.47 -17.25 23.25
CA GLN A 241 -13.47 -17.61 24.27
C GLN A 241 -14.81 -16.88 24.14
N LYS A 242 -14.87 -15.73 23.46
CA LYS A 242 -16.15 -15.06 23.16
C LYS A 242 -16.95 -15.71 22.00
N ILE A 243 -16.40 -16.72 21.35
CA ILE A 243 -17.02 -17.45 20.22
C ILE A 243 -17.47 -18.87 20.64
N GLN A 244 -17.21 -19.31 21.88
CA GLN A 244 -17.41 -20.69 22.31
C GLN A 244 -18.62 -20.93 23.24
N GLU A 245 -19.57 -20.00 23.33
CA GLU A 245 -20.87 -20.21 23.99
C GLU A 245 -22.03 -19.86 23.05
N THR A 246 -22.13 -20.59 21.94
CA THR A 246 -23.41 -20.97 21.29
C THR A 246 -23.12 -22.08 20.29
N SER A 247 -22.96 -23.30 20.82
CA SER A 247 -22.91 -24.51 20.03
C SER A 247 -24.28 -24.81 19.43
N ASP A 248 -24.36 -24.91 18.10
CA ASP A 248 -25.20 -25.92 17.46
C ASP A 248 -24.46 -26.50 16.25
N ALA A 249 -24.57 -27.83 16.14
CA ALA A 249 -23.62 -28.74 15.53
C ALA A 249 -23.69 -28.80 14.00
N ASN A 250 -22.56 -28.47 13.33
CA ASN A 250 -21.95 -29.19 12.19
C ASN A 250 -21.02 -28.23 11.43
N SER A 251 -19.79 -28.07 11.90
CA SER A 251 -18.73 -27.41 11.15
C SER A 251 -17.42 -28.15 11.37
N GLN A 252 -17.02 -28.93 10.37
CA GLN A 252 -15.67 -29.48 10.31
C GLN A 252 -14.68 -28.33 10.16
N SER A 253 -13.80 -28.23 11.14
CA SER A 253 -12.76 -27.22 11.30
C SER A 253 -11.74 -27.26 10.15
N TYR A 254 -11.79 -26.27 9.25
CA TYR A 254 -10.68 -25.96 8.35
C TYR A 254 -9.80 -24.87 8.97
N SER A 255 -8.96 -25.28 9.92
CA SER A 255 -7.86 -24.48 10.46
C SER A 255 -6.55 -24.92 9.82
N HIS A 256 -6.17 -24.33 8.70
CA HIS A 256 -4.78 -24.42 8.22
C HIS A 256 -4.31 -23.18 7.45
N VAL A 257 -4.65 -21.99 7.95
CA VAL A 257 -3.74 -20.85 7.81
C VAL A 257 -2.76 -21.00 8.97
N GLN A 258 -1.46 -21.14 8.69
CA GLN A 258 -0.46 -21.25 9.75
C GLN A 258 -0.61 -20.03 10.68
N LYS A 259 -1.19 -20.25 11.86
CA LYS A 259 -1.18 -19.32 12.98
C LYS A 259 0.29 -19.24 13.42
N GLY A 260 1.06 -18.36 12.78
CA GLY A 260 2.38 -17.99 13.29
C GLY A 260 2.22 -17.49 14.73
N ASP A 261 3.18 -17.79 15.59
CA ASP A 261 3.24 -17.24 16.94
C ASP A 261 3.13 -15.70 16.85
N PRO A 262 2.13 -15.05 17.47
CA PRO A 262 1.98 -13.60 17.46
C PRO A 262 3.25 -12.86 17.88
N ALA A 263 4.03 -13.47 18.79
CA ALA A 263 5.32 -12.93 19.20
C ALA A 263 6.35 -12.97 18.06
N LEU A 264 6.40 -14.06 17.29
CA LEU A 264 7.28 -14.18 16.12
C LEU A 264 6.93 -13.15 15.05
N GLU A 265 5.64 -12.94 14.75
CA GLU A 265 5.22 -11.93 13.78
C GLU A 265 5.53 -10.52 14.25
N PHE A 266 5.34 -10.21 15.54
CA PHE A 266 5.74 -8.94 16.11
C PHE A 266 7.25 -8.68 15.98
N ILE A 267 8.09 -9.68 16.30
CA ILE A 267 9.56 -9.61 16.16
C ILE A 267 9.94 -9.32 14.70
N LYS A 268 9.35 -10.03 13.75
CA LYS A 268 9.58 -9.84 12.32
C LYS A 268 9.31 -8.41 11.88
N HIS A 269 8.14 -7.85 12.21
CA HIS A 269 7.74 -6.52 11.78
C HIS A 269 8.62 -5.43 12.42
N VAL A 270 8.86 -5.50 13.74
CA VAL A 270 9.71 -4.51 14.41
C VAL A 270 11.13 -4.55 13.86
N CYS A 271 11.74 -5.73 13.75
CA CYS A 271 13.10 -5.85 13.24
C CYS A 271 13.21 -5.41 11.77
N ALA A 272 12.19 -5.65 10.94
CA ALA A 272 12.17 -5.20 9.55
C ALA A 272 12.21 -3.66 9.46
N VAL A 273 11.42 -2.96 10.29
CA VAL A 273 11.41 -1.50 10.29
C VAL A 273 12.69 -0.90 10.88
N LEU A 274 13.20 -1.46 11.97
CA LEU A 274 14.45 -0.98 12.56
C LEU A 274 15.66 -1.21 11.64
N ALA A 275 15.61 -2.24 10.78
CA ALA A 275 16.66 -2.54 9.80
C ALA A 275 16.63 -1.64 8.54
N LEU A 276 15.62 -0.76 8.39
CA LEU A 276 15.57 0.24 7.32
C LEU A 276 16.73 1.25 7.44
N ASP A 277 17.19 1.53 8.66
CA ASP A 277 18.41 2.29 8.87
C ASP A 277 19.64 1.38 8.69
N GLN A 278 20.38 1.63 7.61
CA GLN A 278 21.54 0.84 7.23
C GLN A 278 22.65 0.85 8.30
N ASN A 279 22.76 1.94 9.09
CA ASN A 279 23.76 2.06 10.14
C ASN A 279 23.45 1.18 11.38
N MET A 280 22.19 0.72 11.50
CA MET A 280 21.68 -0.01 12.65
C MET A 280 21.54 -1.52 12.41
N GLN A 281 21.70 -1.99 11.17
CA GLN A 281 21.43 -3.37 10.77
C GLN A 281 22.14 -4.42 11.64
N HIS A 282 23.43 -4.21 11.95
CA HIS A 282 24.19 -5.15 12.78
C HIS A 282 23.58 -5.32 14.18
N GLU A 283 23.16 -4.21 14.81
CA GLU A 283 22.55 -4.25 16.15
C GLU A 283 21.15 -4.85 16.12
N VAL A 284 20.39 -4.53 15.09
CA VAL A 284 19.05 -5.10 14.87
C VAL A 284 19.14 -6.60 14.61
N LEU A 285 20.17 -7.09 13.91
CA LEU A 285 20.41 -8.53 13.70
C LEU A 285 20.72 -9.26 15.01
N ILE A 286 21.58 -8.68 15.87
CA ILE A 286 21.87 -9.26 17.19
C ILE A 286 20.60 -9.33 18.04
N MET A 287 19.83 -8.24 18.08
CA MET A 287 18.57 -8.16 18.80
C MET A 287 17.56 -9.18 18.25
N ARG A 288 17.39 -9.28 16.93
CA ARG A 288 16.55 -10.26 16.26
C ARG A 288 16.94 -11.68 16.64
N ARG A 289 18.24 -12.01 16.63
CA ARG A 289 18.74 -13.34 17.05
C ARG A 289 18.40 -13.65 18.50
N ASN A 290 18.47 -12.67 19.40
CA ASN A 290 18.11 -12.84 20.80
C ASN A 290 16.60 -13.05 20.99
N LEU A 291 15.78 -12.30 20.25
CA LEU A 291 14.32 -12.43 20.28
C LEU A 291 13.85 -13.77 19.69
N LEU A 292 14.43 -14.22 18.58
CA LEU A 292 14.10 -15.51 17.96
C LEU A 292 14.41 -16.72 18.85
N LYS A 293 15.49 -16.64 19.64
CA LYS A 293 15.82 -17.67 20.64
C LYS A 293 14.73 -17.83 21.71
N LEU A 294 14.05 -16.74 22.08
CA LEU A 294 12.98 -16.78 23.08
C LEU A 294 11.72 -17.48 22.56
N VAL A 295 11.39 -17.27 21.29
CA VAL A 295 10.27 -17.96 20.62
C VAL A 295 10.65 -19.33 20.05
N HIS A 296 11.87 -19.82 20.37
CA HIS A 296 12.41 -21.11 19.92
C HIS A 296 12.48 -21.30 18.40
N VAL A 297 12.60 -20.21 17.64
CA VAL A 297 12.72 -20.22 16.17
C VAL A 297 14.18 -20.02 15.76
N ARG A 298 14.63 -20.78 14.75
CA ARG A 298 15.98 -20.62 14.20
C ARG A 298 16.07 -19.40 13.30
N GLU A 299 17.20 -18.70 13.33
CA GLU A 299 17.43 -17.44 12.60
C GLU A 299 17.16 -17.54 11.08
N PHE A 300 17.49 -18.68 10.48
CA PHE A 300 17.34 -18.97 9.05
C PHE A 300 16.20 -19.94 8.74
N ALA A 301 15.27 -20.15 9.68
CA ALA A 301 14.08 -20.94 9.39
C ALA A 301 13.19 -20.17 8.40
N PRO A 302 12.48 -20.85 7.48
CA PRO A 302 11.55 -20.19 6.56
C PRO A 302 10.44 -19.44 7.31
N GLU A 303 10.06 -19.90 8.50
CA GLU A 303 9.14 -19.21 9.39
C GLU A 303 9.73 -17.98 10.09
N ALA A 304 11.04 -17.75 10.07
CA ALA A 304 11.69 -16.56 10.63
C ALA A 304 11.83 -15.43 9.61
N GLU A 305 11.81 -15.75 8.32
CA GLU A 305 11.88 -14.77 7.25
C GLU A 305 10.77 -13.73 7.39
N PHE A 306 11.13 -12.45 7.23
CA PHE A 306 10.12 -11.40 7.14
C PHE A 306 9.42 -11.56 5.81
N ARG A 307 8.16 -11.95 5.87
CA ARG A 307 7.24 -11.93 4.73
C ARG A 307 6.16 -10.94 5.10
N SER A 308 5.88 -9.96 4.23
CA SER A 308 4.79 -9.03 4.51
C SER A 308 3.48 -9.83 4.46
N LEU A 309 2.95 -10.19 5.63
CA LEU A 309 1.69 -10.93 5.75
C LEU A 309 0.46 -10.03 5.57
N SER A 310 0.66 -8.75 5.27
CA SER A 310 -0.43 -7.88 4.84
C SER A 310 -0.77 -8.17 3.38
N VAL A 311 -1.31 -9.35 3.11
CA VAL A 311 -2.06 -9.56 1.87
C VAL A 311 -3.39 -8.83 2.08
N SER A 312 -3.36 -7.51 1.93
CA SER A 312 -4.56 -6.71 1.91
C SER A 312 -5.13 -6.72 0.50
N TYR A 313 -6.45 -6.74 0.40
CA TYR A 313 -7.12 -6.52 -0.86
C TYR A 313 -7.74 -5.12 -0.85
N THR A 314 -7.33 -4.32 -1.83
CA THR A 314 -7.94 -3.02 -2.08
C THR A 314 -9.01 -3.18 -3.15
N LEU A 315 -10.26 -2.87 -2.80
CA LEU A 315 -11.39 -2.84 -3.72
C LEU A 315 -11.31 -1.53 -4.53
N PRO A 316 -11.04 -1.58 -5.85
CA PRO A 316 -10.85 -0.38 -6.63
C PRO A 316 -12.18 0.29 -7.02
N ASN A 317 -12.14 1.60 -7.27
CA ASN A 317 -13.22 2.39 -7.88
C ASN A 317 -14.58 2.31 -7.15
N VAL A 318 -14.60 2.36 -5.83
CA VAL A 318 -15.84 2.43 -5.06
C VAL A 318 -16.40 3.85 -5.12
N ILE A 319 -17.58 4.00 -5.74
CA ILE A 319 -18.23 5.29 -5.96
C ILE A 319 -19.38 5.50 -4.98
N CYS A 320 -19.30 6.58 -4.20
CA CYS A 320 -20.39 7.02 -3.33
C CYS A 320 -21.64 7.38 -4.14
N SER A 321 -22.80 6.87 -3.74
CA SER A 321 -24.09 7.15 -4.41
C SER A 321 -24.58 8.59 -4.21
N TYR A 322 -24.10 9.29 -3.19
CA TYR A 322 -24.51 10.65 -2.85
C TYR A 322 -23.54 11.70 -3.40
N CYS A 323 -22.28 11.72 -2.95
CA CYS A 323 -21.31 12.73 -3.35
C CYS A 323 -20.51 12.38 -4.62
N ASN A 324 -20.69 11.19 -5.20
CA ASN A 324 -19.93 10.68 -6.36
C ASN A 324 -18.41 10.58 -6.16
N ASP A 325 -17.94 10.72 -4.93
CA ASP A 325 -16.55 10.45 -4.57
C ASP A 325 -16.18 9.02 -4.95
N CYS A 326 -15.11 8.87 -5.71
CA CYS A 326 -14.57 7.60 -6.18
C CYS A 326 -13.23 7.35 -5.51
N ARG A 327 -13.13 6.25 -4.77
CA ARG A 327 -11.89 5.85 -4.09
C ARG A 327 -11.72 4.34 -4.06
N ASP A 328 -10.47 3.93 -3.90
CA ASP A 328 -10.15 2.55 -3.60
C ASP A 328 -10.27 2.34 -2.08
N LEU A 329 -10.85 1.22 -1.66
CA LEU A 329 -11.07 0.87 -0.25
C LEU A 329 -10.17 -0.31 0.14
N ASP A 330 -9.30 -0.15 1.14
CA ASP A 330 -8.48 -1.25 1.65
C ASP A 330 -9.28 -2.04 2.70
N LEU A 331 -9.78 -3.21 2.31
CA LEU A 331 -10.68 -4.01 3.12
C LEU A 331 -10.02 -4.58 4.38
N CYS A 332 -8.69 -4.60 4.45
CA CYS A 332 -7.93 -5.17 5.55
C CYS A 332 -7.22 -4.12 6.41
N ARG A 333 -7.05 -2.88 5.92
CA ARG A 333 -6.35 -1.80 6.62
C ARG A 333 -7.24 -0.64 7.04
N ASP A 334 -8.35 -0.40 6.34
CA ASP A 334 -9.23 0.72 6.69
C ASP A 334 -10.01 0.40 7.99
N ARG A 335 -9.62 1.08 9.09
CA ARG A 335 -10.25 0.91 10.42
C ARG A 335 -11.79 0.97 10.41
N PRO A 336 -12.46 1.88 9.68
CA PRO A 336 -13.91 1.89 9.62
C PRO A 336 -14.48 0.60 9.02
N LEU A 337 -13.85 0.07 7.97
CA LEU A 337 -14.27 -1.18 7.34
C LEU A 337 -14.04 -2.38 8.26
N ILE A 338 -12.93 -2.43 8.99
CA ILE A 338 -12.67 -3.47 10.00
C ILE A 338 -13.77 -3.47 11.08
N SER A 339 -14.23 -2.29 11.48
CA SER A 339 -15.37 -2.11 12.40
C SER A 339 -16.75 -2.31 11.74
N GLN A 340 -16.79 -2.79 10.48
CA GLN A 340 -18.00 -3.00 9.67
C GLN A 340 -18.78 -1.72 9.34
N GLU A 341 -18.15 -0.55 9.45
CA GLU A 341 -18.70 0.75 9.10
C GLU A 341 -18.40 1.11 7.65
N TRP A 342 -19.25 0.61 6.75
CA TRP A 342 -19.16 0.90 5.31
C TRP A 342 -19.76 2.26 4.98
N ARG A 343 -18.98 3.33 5.12
CA ARG A 343 -19.42 4.70 4.86
C ARG A 343 -18.44 5.47 3.99
N CYS A 344 -18.98 6.42 3.23
CA CYS A 344 -18.17 7.39 2.51
C CYS A 344 -17.27 8.15 3.49
N ALA A 345 -15.95 8.13 3.24
CA ALA A 345 -14.95 8.77 4.08
C ALA A 345 -14.84 10.29 3.84
N VAL A 346 -15.66 10.87 2.96
CA VAL A 346 -15.81 12.32 2.83
C VAL A 346 -16.52 12.84 4.09
N PRO A 347 -15.90 13.75 4.89
CA PRO A 347 -16.41 14.17 6.21
C PRO A 347 -17.84 14.72 6.18
N GLN A 348 -18.19 15.45 5.12
CA GLN A 348 -19.51 16.05 4.91
C GLN A 348 -20.55 15.10 4.30
N CYS A 349 -20.15 13.90 3.86
CA CYS A 349 -21.05 12.95 3.22
C CYS A 349 -21.52 11.86 4.18
N GLY A 350 -20.60 11.03 4.70
CA GLY A 350 -20.92 9.94 5.64
C GLY A 350 -21.93 8.90 5.15
N GLN A 351 -22.32 8.94 3.86
CA GLN A 351 -23.35 8.09 3.27
C GLN A 351 -22.94 6.62 3.39
N PRO A 352 -23.82 5.73 3.89
CA PRO A 352 -23.53 4.31 3.93
C PRO A 352 -23.42 3.75 2.51
N TYR A 353 -22.38 2.94 2.28
CA TYR A 353 -22.29 2.15 1.07
C TYR A 353 -23.29 0.99 1.13
N ASP A 354 -23.82 0.63 -0.02
CA ASP A 354 -24.67 -0.54 -0.18
C ASP A 354 -23.83 -1.82 -0.05
N ARG A 355 -23.98 -2.51 1.08
CA ARG A 355 -23.21 -3.71 1.41
C ARG A 355 -23.46 -4.86 0.43
N GLU A 356 -24.68 -5.01 -0.07
CA GLU A 356 -25.01 -6.07 -1.03
C GLU A 356 -24.35 -5.79 -2.37
N ALA A 357 -24.34 -4.53 -2.80
CA ALA A 357 -23.61 -4.12 -4.00
C ALA A 357 -22.09 -4.34 -3.85
N MET A 358 -21.52 -4.06 -2.67
CA MET A 358 -20.10 -4.31 -2.40
C MET A 358 -19.77 -5.80 -2.39
N GLU A 359 -20.60 -6.62 -1.75
CA GLU A 359 -20.46 -8.08 -1.76
C GLU A 359 -20.51 -8.63 -3.18
N ASN A 360 -21.50 -8.22 -3.98
CA ASN A 360 -21.61 -8.65 -5.37
C ASN A 360 -20.38 -8.22 -6.19
N ALA A 361 -19.85 -7.02 -5.99
CA ALA A 361 -18.62 -6.59 -6.66
C ALA A 361 -17.43 -7.50 -6.33
N LEU A 362 -17.27 -7.88 -5.05
CA LEU A 362 -16.24 -8.82 -4.62
C LEU A 362 -16.43 -10.22 -5.22
N VAL A 363 -17.67 -10.70 -5.29
CA VAL A 363 -18.00 -11.99 -5.94
C VAL A 363 -17.64 -11.95 -7.42
N GLN A 364 -17.92 -10.86 -8.14
CA GLN A 364 -17.51 -10.73 -9.55
C GLN A 364 -15.99 -10.76 -9.70
N ILE A 365 -15.26 -10.10 -8.81
CA ILE A 365 -13.79 -10.12 -8.78
C ILE A 365 -13.27 -11.54 -8.57
N VAL A 366 -13.82 -12.26 -7.59
CA VAL A 366 -13.45 -13.65 -7.29
C VAL A 366 -13.71 -14.56 -8.50
N ARG A 367 -14.88 -14.48 -9.11
CA ARG A 367 -15.23 -15.27 -10.32
C ARG A 367 -14.33 -14.94 -11.50
N GLN A 368 -14.01 -13.66 -11.69
CA GLN A 368 -13.08 -13.26 -12.74
C GLN A 368 -11.68 -13.81 -12.45
N ARG A 369 -11.25 -13.83 -11.19
CA ARG A 369 -9.95 -14.37 -10.78
C ARG A 369 -9.86 -15.88 -10.99
N GLU A 370 -10.89 -16.61 -10.61
CA GLU A 370 -11.05 -18.04 -10.89
C GLU A 370 -10.96 -18.31 -12.40
N ARG A 371 -11.69 -17.56 -13.22
CA ARG A 371 -11.63 -17.69 -14.68
C ARG A 371 -10.22 -17.48 -15.22
N LEU A 372 -9.52 -16.45 -14.75
CA LEU A 372 -8.16 -16.16 -15.19
C LEU A 372 -7.16 -17.25 -14.78
N TYR A 373 -7.36 -17.90 -13.63
CA TYR A 373 -6.54 -19.03 -13.22
C TYR A 373 -6.74 -20.25 -14.13
N HIS A 374 -7.97 -20.52 -14.56
CA HIS A 374 -8.26 -21.61 -15.51
C HIS A 374 -7.76 -21.31 -16.94
N LEU A 375 -7.75 -20.04 -17.33
CA LEU A 375 -7.31 -19.57 -18.65
C LEU A 375 -5.82 -19.18 -18.69
N GLN A 376 -5.08 -19.43 -17.61
CA GLN A 376 -3.68 -18.99 -17.53
C GLN A 376 -2.81 -19.68 -18.58
N ASP A 377 -1.76 -18.98 -19.00
CA ASP A 377 -0.73 -19.54 -19.83
C ASP A 377 0.09 -20.60 -19.07
N LEU A 378 0.64 -21.54 -19.83
CA LEU A 378 1.63 -22.48 -19.33
C LEU A 378 3.03 -22.06 -19.78
N VAL A 379 4.02 -22.24 -18.90
CA VAL A 379 5.40 -21.78 -19.12
C VAL A 379 6.36 -22.96 -19.07
N CYS A 380 7.35 -22.96 -19.97
CA CYS A 380 8.42 -23.95 -19.94
C CYS A 380 9.44 -23.64 -18.83
N LEU A 381 9.77 -24.63 -18.00
CA LEU A 381 10.75 -24.45 -16.91
C LEU A 381 12.19 -24.23 -17.39
N LYS A 382 12.50 -24.57 -18.65
CA LYS A 382 13.86 -24.52 -19.20
C LYS A 382 14.15 -23.26 -20.01
N CYS A 383 13.20 -22.82 -20.83
CA CYS A 383 13.36 -21.65 -21.70
C CYS A 383 12.46 -20.46 -21.32
N HIS A 384 11.59 -20.63 -20.31
CA HIS A 384 10.64 -19.63 -19.83
C HIS A 384 9.68 -19.07 -20.90
N GLN A 385 9.54 -19.77 -22.03
CA GLN A 385 8.60 -19.42 -23.09
C GLN A 385 7.20 -19.93 -22.78
N ILE A 386 6.19 -19.19 -23.24
CA ILE A 386 4.78 -19.57 -23.16
C ILE A 386 4.51 -20.74 -24.12
N LYS A 387 3.72 -21.71 -23.66
CA LYS A 387 3.28 -22.85 -24.47
C LYS A 387 2.33 -22.38 -25.58
N ALA A 388 2.84 -22.36 -26.81
CA ALA A 388 2.06 -21.94 -27.98
C ALA A 388 1.07 -23.00 -28.49
N ALA A 389 1.41 -24.29 -28.38
CA ALA A 389 0.59 -25.38 -28.92
C ALA A 389 -0.24 -26.05 -27.82
N HIS A 390 -1.56 -26.19 -28.00
CA HIS A 390 -2.45 -26.73 -26.96
C HIS A 390 -2.16 -28.19 -26.58
N LEU A 391 -1.86 -29.05 -27.57
CA LEU A 391 -1.71 -30.50 -27.39
C LEU A 391 -0.29 -30.98 -27.08
N ALA A 392 0.70 -30.09 -27.07
CA ALA A 392 2.09 -30.50 -26.84
C ALA A 392 2.38 -30.70 -25.34
N ASP A 393 2.79 -31.90 -24.94
CA ASP A 393 3.12 -32.21 -23.53
C ASP A 393 4.49 -31.62 -23.11
N HIS A 394 5.36 -31.36 -24.08
CA HIS A 394 6.69 -30.81 -23.86
C HIS A 394 6.94 -29.57 -24.72
N CYS A 395 7.83 -28.71 -24.23
CA CYS A 395 8.31 -27.59 -25.01
C CYS A 395 9.22 -28.06 -26.16
N THR A 396 9.38 -27.25 -27.20
CA THR A 396 10.33 -27.51 -28.30
C THR A 396 11.78 -27.66 -27.84
N CYS A 397 12.14 -27.09 -26.68
CA CYS A 397 13.46 -27.28 -26.05
C CYS A 397 13.57 -28.56 -25.19
N ALA A 398 12.59 -29.46 -25.29
CA ALA A 398 12.40 -30.65 -24.45
C ALA A 398 12.27 -30.33 -22.94
N GLY A 399 11.90 -29.10 -22.59
CA GLY A 399 11.60 -28.70 -21.21
C GLY A 399 10.18 -29.12 -20.81
N SER A 400 10.01 -29.40 -19.51
CA SER A 400 8.70 -29.60 -18.90
C SER A 400 7.94 -28.29 -18.80
N ILE A 401 6.61 -28.40 -18.83
CA ILE A 401 5.68 -27.29 -18.81
C ILE A 401 5.06 -27.20 -17.42
N SER A 402 4.95 -25.98 -16.88
CA SER A 402 4.36 -25.68 -15.58
C SER A 402 3.32 -24.58 -15.70
N TYR A 403 2.46 -24.45 -14.69
CA TYR A 403 1.57 -23.30 -14.53
C TYR A 403 2.37 -22.01 -14.36
N LYS A 404 1.84 -20.90 -14.89
CA LYS A 404 2.39 -19.56 -14.66
C LYS A 404 2.17 -19.11 -13.23
N GLU A 405 1.02 -19.44 -12.66
CA GLU A 405 0.67 -19.25 -11.26
C GLU A 405 0.40 -20.62 -10.63
N ASP A 406 1.13 -20.94 -9.56
CA ASP A 406 0.97 -22.20 -8.85
C ASP A 406 -0.35 -22.24 -8.05
N VAL A 407 -0.82 -23.45 -7.78
CA VAL A 407 -2.04 -23.72 -6.98
C VAL A 407 -1.94 -23.08 -5.60
N LEU A 408 -0.76 -23.12 -4.96
CA LEU A 408 -0.56 -22.58 -3.62
C LEU A 408 -0.68 -21.05 -3.62
N ASP A 409 -0.10 -20.39 -4.62
CA ASP A 409 -0.16 -18.94 -4.77
C ASP A 409 -1.60 -18.46 -5.03
N PHE A 410 -2.31 -19.17 -5.90
CA PHE A 410 -3.72 -18.90 -6.14
C PHE A 410 -4.54 -19.07 -4.85
N ARG A 411 -4.34 -20.17 -4.12
CA ARG A 411 -5.04 -20.44 -2.85
C ARG A 411 -4.76 -19.37 -1.80
N ASN A 412 -3.50 -18.95 -1.65
CA ASN A 412 -3.12 -17.90 -0.71
C ASN A 412 -3.82 -16.56 -1.03
N LYS A 413 -3.96 -16.22 -2.32
CA LYS A 413 -4.68 -15.02 -2.75
C LYS A 413 -6.19 -15.15 -2.52
N MET A 414 -6.77 -16.32 -2.77
CA MET A 414 -8.19 -16.60 -2.52
C MET A 414 -8.53 -16.58 -1.03
N GLN A 415 -7.61 -17.01 -0.16
CA GLN A 415 -7.77 -16.99 1.29
C GLN A 415 -8.02 -15.58 1.84
N VAL A 416 -7.49 -14.54 1.19
CA VAL A 416 -7.74 -13.14 1.57
C VAL A 416 -9.22 -12.81 1.43
N PHE A 417 -9.84 -13.20 0.31
CA PHE A 417 -11.27 -12.97 0.09
C PHE A 417 -12.14 -13.75 1.08
N LEU A 418 -11.74 -14.98 1.43
CA LEU A 418 -12.42 -15.77 2.46
C LEU A 418 -12.33 -15.09 3.83
N ASN A 419 -11.15 -14.59 4.21
CA ASN A 419 -10.96 -13.87 5.47
C ASN A 419 -11.81 -12.58 5.51
N VAL A 420 -11.86 -11.84 4.40
CA VAL A 420 -12.73 -10.66 4.25
C VAL A 420 -14.19 -11.05 4.38
N ALA A 421 -14.62 -12.14 3.73
CA ALA A 421 -16.01 -12.61 3.78
C ALA A 421 -16.44 -12.95 5.22
N VAL A 422 -15.60 -13.68 5.95
CA VAL A 422 -15.85 -14.05 7.35
C VAL A 422 -15.88 -12.81 8.25
N ASN A 423 -14.90 -11.91 8.12
CA ASN A 423 -14.81 -10.71 8.96
C ASN A 423 -15.98 -9.74 8.71
N GLN A 424 -16.43 -9.63 7.46
CA GLN A 424 -17.51 -8.73 7.05
C GLN A 424 -18.90 -9.39 7.05
N LYS A 425 -19.00 -10.69 7.36
CA LYS A 425 -20.25 -11.46 7.31
C LYS A 425 -20.93 -11.45 5.93
N PHE A 426 -20.13 -11.54 4.86
CA PHE A 426 -20.62 -11.67 3.48
C PHE A 426 -20.85 -13.14 3.15
N GLN A 427 -22.12 -13.57 3.16
CA GLN A 427 -22.52 -14.97 3.00
C GLN A 427 -22.22 -15.50 1.59
N LEU A 428 -22.59 -14.74 0.55
CA LEU A 428 -22.41 -15.15 -0.83
C LEU A 428 -20.92 -15.19 -1.20
N LEU A 429 -20.15 -14.21 -0.70
CA LEU A 429 -18.70 -14.21 -0.91
C LEU A 429 -18.03 -15.39 -0.20
N GLN A 430 -18.50 -15.73 1.02
CA GLN A 430 -17.99 -16.88 1.76
C GLN A 430 -18.26 -18.19 1.01
N GLU A 431 -19.48 -18.39 0.52
CA GLU A 431 -19.84 -19.57 -0.29
C GLU A 431 -19.01 -19.68 -1.58
N CYS A 432 -18.64 -18.55 -2.20
CA CYS A 432 -17.83 -18.55 -3.41
C CYS A 432 -16.32 -18.78 -3.15
N THR A 433 -15.85 -18.67 -1.90
CA THR A 433 -14.41 -18.70 -1.56
C THR A 433 -14.02 -19.82 -0.60
N SER A 434 -14.99 -20.47 0.04
CA SER A 434 -14.82 -21.72 0.80
C SER A 434 -14.60 -22.91 -0.13
#